data_AF-A0A8B8CJV1-F1
#
_entry.id   AF-A0A8B8CJV1-F1
#
_cell.length_a   1.000
_cell.length_b   1.000
_cell.length_c   1.000
_cell.angle_alpha   90.00
_cell.angle_beta   90.00
_cell.angle_gamma   90.00
#
_symmetry.space_group_name_H-M   'P 1'
#
loop_
_entity.id
_entity.type
_entity.pdbx_description
1 polymer ?
#
loop_
_entity_poly.entity_id
_entity_poly.type
_entity_poly.pdbx_seq_one_letter_code
_entity_poly.pdbx_strand_id
1 'polypeptide(L)'
;MKTLVTSFGLLFCLLLIKTTESIIPPFLEHLQREQPVVHTFRPTAARCCRVGQRTARRMMSCSTYSGQRLLNSVHSVRGDSDAFTTKVTECTANFATSFEKCCVNKENFLKEIRMCRRRYTDRVFRAKCIKIAKAKYRQ
;
A
#
# COMPACT_ATOMS: atom_id res chain seq x y z
N MET A 1 4.51 -27.73 -67.55
CA MET A 1 3.94 -26.45 -67.04
C MET A 1 2.97 -26.79 -65.91
N LYS A 2 3.34 -26.46 -64.67
CA LYS A 2 2.62 -25.51 -63.78
C LYS A 2 1.17 -25.91 -63.51
N THR A 3 0.94 -26.62 -62.40
CA THR A 3 0.26 -26.11 -61.17
C THR A 3 -1.23 -25.82 -61.34
N LEU A 4 -2.06 -26.41 -60.48
CA LEU A 4 -2.97 -25.72 -59.55
C LEU A 4 -4.00 -26.76 -59.06
N VAL A 5 -3.90 -27.21 -57.82
CA VAL A 5 -4.59 -26.66 -56.64
C VAL A 5 -5.59 -27.68 -56.13
N THR A 6 -5.08 -28.47 -55.20
CA THR A 6 -5.82 -29.09 -54.10
C THR A 6 -6.53 -27.99 -53.29
N SER A 7 -7.75 -27.62 -53.68
CA SER A 7 -8.58 -26.65 -52.93
C SER A 7 -10.05 -27.06 -52.93
N PHE A 8 -10.33 -28.29 -52.53
CA PHE A 8 -11.71 -28.71 -52.20
C PHE A 8 -11.84 -29.35 -50.80
N GLY A 9 -10.72 -29.63 -50.11
CA GLY A 9 -10.74 -30.27 -48.79
C GLY A 9 -10.80 -29.32 -47.58
N LEU A 10 -10.47 -28.02 -47.75
CA LEU A 10 -10.41 -27.05 -46.65
C LEU A 10 -11.72 -26.28 -46.42
N LEU A 11 -12.61 -26.24 -47.40
CA LEU A 11 -13.89 -25.53 -47.30
C LEU A 11 -14.99 -26.33 -46.59
N PHE A 12 -14.85 -27.67 -46.52
CA PHE A 12 -15.80 -28.52 -45.81
C PHE A 12 -15.57 -28.56 -44.29
N CYS A 13 -14.33 -28.30 -43.82
CA CYS A 13 -14.04 -28.20 -42.38
C CYS A 13 -14.53 -26.88 -41.74
N LEU A 14 -14.75 -25.83 -42.52
CA LEU A 14 -15.20 -24.52 -42.01
C LEU A 14 -16.73 -24.42 -41.86
N LEU A 15 -17.50 -25.36 -42.41
CA LEU A 15 -18.96 -25.38 -42.28
C LEU A 15 -19.46 -26.18 -41.07
N LEU A 16 -18.61 -26.98 -40.42
CA LEU A 16 -18.95 -27.71 -39.19
C LEU A 16 -18.79 -26.91 -37.89
N ILE A 17 -18.31 -25.67 -37.96
CA ILE A 17 -18.09 -24.81 -36.77
C ILE A 17 -19.32 -23.93 -36.48
N LYS A 18 -20.33 -23.90 -37.35
CA LYS A 18 -21.44 -22.94 -37.28
C LYS A 18 -22.68 -23.40 -36.49
N THR A 19 -22.56 -24.45 -35.67
CA THR A 19 -23.63 -24.92 -34.78
C THR A 19 -23.09 -25.42 -33.44
N THR A 20 -22.28 -24.59 -32.79
CA THR A 20 -22.26 -24.60 -31.32
C THR A 20 -23.00 -23.36 -30.87
N GLU A 21 -24.32 -23.47 -30.79
CA GLU A 21 -25.10 -22.60 -29.92
C GLU A 21 -24.45 -22.71 -28.54
N SER A 22 -23.80 -21.63 -28.13
CA SER A 22 -23.32 -21.46 -26.78
C SER A 22 -24.55 -21.29 -25.87
N ILE A 23 -25.24 -22.39 -25.61
CA ILE A 23 -26.15 -22.53 -24.49
C ILE A 23 -25.25 -22.52 -23.27
N ILE A 24 -24.96 -21.31 -22.78
CA ILE A 24 -24.36 -21.12 -21.47
C ILE A 24 -25.37 -21.75 -20.49
N PRO A 25 -25.02 -22.81 -19.75
CA PRO A 25 -25.95 -23.37 -18.78
C PRO A 25 -26.28 -22.26 -17.75
N PRO A 26 -27.56 -22.10 -17.36
CA PRO A 26 -28.00 -20.98 -16.49
C PRO A 26 -27.33 -20.97 -15.11
N PHE A 27 -26.60 -22.03 -14.76
CA PHE A 27 -25.78 -22.08 -13.55
C PHE A 27 -24.52 -21.17 -13.62
N LEU A 28 -24.03 -20.83 -14.81
CA LEU A 28 -22.83 -19.98 -14.97
C LEU A 28 -23.09 -18.48 -14.83
N GLU A 29 -24.35 -18.02 -14.86
CA GLU A 29 -24.68 -16.62 -14.57
C GLU A 29 -24.55 -16.27 -13.07
N HIS A 30 -24.58 -17.26 -12.17
CA HIS A 30 -24.41 -17.02 -10.74
C HIS A 30 -22.96 -16.75 -10.31
N LEU A 31 -21.99 -16.92 -11.22
CA LEU A 31 -20.60 -16.50 -11.03
C LEU A 31 -20.35 -15.07 -11.54
N GLN A 32 -21.40 -14.31 -11.89
CA GLN A 32 -21.28 -12.87 -12.13
C GLN A 32 -20.89 -12.14 -10.83
N ARG A 33 -19.59 -11.92 -10.71
CA ARG A 33 -18.96 -10.80 -10.00
C ARG A 33 -19.36 -10.67 -8.54
N GLU A 34 -18.71 -11.46 -7.69
CA GLU A 34 -18.07 -10.82 -6.54
C GLU A 34 -17.03 -9.84 -7.10
N GLN A 35 -17.43 -8.60 -7.38
CA GLN A 35 -16.46 -7.54 -7.60
C GLN A 35 -15.57 -7.55 -6.34
N PRO A 36 -14.24 -7.66 -6.46
CA PRO A 36 -13.40 -7.44 -5.30
C PRO A 36 -13.72 -6.04 -4.80
N VAL A 37 -14.33 -5.93 -3.62
CA VAL A 37 -14.57 -4.64 -2.97
C VAL A 37 -13.18 -4.10 -2.65
N VAL A 38 -12.61 -3.33 -3.58
CA VAL A 38 -11.35 -2.65 -3.36
C VAL A 38 -11.66 -1.57 -2.33
N HIS A 39 -11.37 -1.87 -1.06
CA HIS A 39 -11.49 -0.90 0.02
C HIS A 39 -10.49 0.24 -0.24
N THR A 40 -10.96 1.28 -0.90
CA THR A 40 -10.19 2.50 -1.12
C THR A 40 -9.87 3.14 0.23
N PHE A 41 -8.65 3.65 0.36
CA PHE A 41 -8.26 4.34 1.57
C PHE A 41 -9.10 5.61 1.69
N ARG A 42 -9.89 5.71 2.75
CA ARG A 42 -10.60 6.95 3.08
C ARG A 42 -9.83 7.65 4.20
N PRO A 43 -9.23 8.83 3.95
CA PRO A 43 -8.48 9.54 4.96
C PRO A 43 -9.41 10.08 6.05
N THR A 44 -8.99 9.90 7.30
CA THR A 44 -9.60 10.52 8.49
C THR A 44 -8.48 10.92 9.43
N ALA A 45 -8.70 11.88 10.34
CA ALA A 45 -7.69 12.33 11.29
C ALA A 45 -7.03 11.15 12.05
N ALA A 46 -7.84 10.20 12.54
CA ALA A 46 -7.35 9.01 13.24
C ALA A 46 -6.56 8.05 12.33
N ARG A 47 -7.02 7.82 11.09
CA ARG A 47 -6.30 6.99 10.12
C ARG A 47 -4.97 7.65 9.72
N CYS A 48 -4.97 8.95 9.47
CA CYS A 48 -3.79 9.70 9.08
C CYS A 48 -2.78 9.86 10.20
N CYS A 49 -3.23 9.94 11.46
CA CYS A 49 -2.35 9.80 12.62
C CYS A 49 -1.62 8.44 12.62
N ARG A 50 -2.33 7.34 12.36
CA ARG A 50 -1.70 6.00 12.25
C ARG A 50 -0.73 5.90 11.07
N VAL A 51 -1.06 6.51 9.92
CA VAL A 51 -0.15 6.60 8.77
C VAL A 51 1.12 7.36 9.18
N GLY A 52 1.00 8.52 9.84
CA GLY A 52 2.14 9.28 10.36
C GLY A 52 3.01 8.48 11.33
N GLN A 53 2.41 7.74 12.27
CA GLN A 53 3.17 6.85 13.15
C GLN A 53 3.93 5.75 12.39
N ARG A 54 3.36 5.23 11.29
CA ARG A 54 4.04 4.25 10.43
C ARG A 54 5.18 4.90 9.64
N THR A 55 4.98 6.11 9.12
CA THR A 55 6.01 6.91 8.44
C THR A 55 7.25 7.07 9.32
N ALA A 56 7.07 7.47 10.58
CA ALA A 56 8.16 7.59 11.54
C ALA A 56 8.89 6.25 11.83
N ARG A 57 8.16 5.13 11.89
CA ARG A 57 8.78 3.79 12.05
C ARG A 57 9.59 3.38 10.83
N ARG A 58 9.17 3.79 9.64
CA ARG A 58 9.90 3.59 8.38
C ARG A 58 11.07 4.58 8.21
N MET A 59 11.32 5.45 9.19
CA MET A 59 12.34 6.51 9.13
C MET A 59 12.18 7.43 7.91
N MET A 60 10.94 7.57 7.42
CA MET A 60 10.60 8.52 6.38
C MET A 60 10.33 9.89 7.00
N SER A 61 10.51 10.95 6.23
CA SER A 61 10.29 12.32 6.70
C SER A 61 8.85 12.54 7.16
N CYS A 62 8.70 13.18 8.33
CA CYS A 62 7.41 13.58 8.87
C CYS A 62 6.88 14.90 8.29
N SER A 63 7.70 15.65 7.54
CA SER A 63 7.29 16.93 6.99
C SER A 63 6.40 16.75 5.76
N THR A 64 5.28 17.46 5.74
CA THR A 64 4.30 17.50 4.65
C THR A 64 4.92 18.02 3.33
N TYR A 65 5.83 19.00 3.42
CA TYR A 65 6.60 19.54 2.29
C TYR A 65 7.51 18.52 1.61
N SER A 66 7.85 17.42 2.29
CA SER A 66 8.65 16.35 1.70
C SER A 66 7.82 15.28 0.99
N GLY A 67 6.49 15.37 1.00
CA GLY A 67 5.61 14.53 0.17
C GLY A 67 5.94 14.66 -1.32
N GLN A 68 6.30 15.88 -1.77
CA GLN A 68 6.80 16.12 -3.13
C GLN A 68 8.18 15.49 -3.40
N ARG A 69 9.06 15.39 -2.40
CA ARG A 69 10.36 14.71 -2.53
C ARG A 69 10.23 13.18 -2.44
N LEU A 70 9.25 12.67 -1.70
CA LEU A 70 8.97 11.24 -1.61
C LEU A 70 8.57 10.66 -2.96
N LEU A 71 7.78 11.39 -3.76
CA LEU A 71 7.45 11.01 -5.14
C LEU A 71 8.70 10.89 -6.03
N ASN A 72 9.75 11.69 -5.77
CA ASN A 72 10.99 11.68 -6.54
C ASN A 72 12.00 10.61 -6.08
N SER A 73 11.77 9.94 -4.95
CA SER A 73 12.64 8.84 -4.48
C SER A 73 12.05 7.44 -4.69
N VAL A 74 10.84 7.32 -5.26
CA VAL A 74 10.17 6.04 -5.57
C VAL A 74 10.69 5.42 -6.89
N HIS A 75 12.01 5.27 -7.02
CA HIS A 75 12.60 4.49 -8.12
C HIS A 75 13.22 3.16 -7.67
N SER A 76 13.01 2.70 -6.43
CA SER A 76 13.76 1.53 -5.94
C SER A 76 13.05 0.52 -5.00
N VAL A 77 11.74 0.58 -4.73
CA VAL A 77 11.13 -0.42 -3.82
C VAL A 77 9.82 -0.98 -4.36
N ARG A 78 9.93 -2.18 -4.94
CA ARG A 78 8.89 -3.03 -5.55
C ARG A 78 7.57 -3.06 -4.75
N GLY A 79 6.47 -2.73 -5.43
CA GLY A 79 5.11 -3.27 -5.22
C GLY A 79 4.26 -2.67 -4.10
N ASP A 80 4.76 -2.64 -2.85
CA ASP A 80 3.99 -2.20 -1.67
C ASP A 80 4.27 -0.74 -1.26
N SER A 81 5.31 -0.15 -1.84
CA SER A 81 5.72 1.23 -1.56
C SER A 81 4.70 2.23 -2.12
N ASP A 82 4.09 1.92 -3.25
CA ASP A 82 3.20 2.84 -3.97
C ASP A 82 1.91 3.05 -3.17
N ALA A 83 1.26 1.98 -2.71
CA ALA A 83 0.04 2.07 -1.91
C ALA A 83 0.23 2.77 -0.55
N PHE A 84 1.41 2.65 0.08
CA PHE A 84 1.69 3.39 1.31
C PHE A 84 2.00 4.86 1.02
N THR A 85 2.77 5.14 -0.02
CA THR A 85 3.09 6.51 -0.45
C THR A 85 1.81 7.25 -0.83
N THR A 86 0.88 6.61 -1.55
CA THR A 86 -0.45 7.17 -1.82
C THR A 86 -1.20 7.54 -0.54
N LYS A 87 -1.21 6.66 0.47
CA LYS A 87 -1.84 6.96 1.78
C LYS A 87 -1.17 8.13 2.49
N VAL A 88 0.15 8.25 2.38
CA VAL A 88 0.89 9.40 2.92
C VAL A 88 0.44 10.66 2.20
N THR A 89 0.45 10.68 0.86
CA THR A 89 0.03 11.82 0.03
C THR A 89 -1.40 12.26 0.36
N GLU A 90 -2.35 11.31 0.40
CA GLU A 90 -3.75 11.60 0.75
C GLU A 90 -3.88 12.19 2.16
N CYS A 91 -3.11 11.68 3.13
CA CYS A 91 -3.12 12.18 4.49
C CYS A 91 -2.44 13.54 4.64
N THR A 92 -1.35 13.80 3.92
CA THR A 92 -0.70 15.11 3.90
C THR A 92 -1.55 16.16 3.21
N ALA A 93 -2.39 15.79 2.23
CA ALA A 93 -3.30 16.71 1.56
C ALA A 93 -4.55 17.02 2.41
N ASN A 94 -5.15 16.01 3.05
CA ASN A 94 -6.46 16.17 3.71
C ASN A 94 -6.37 16.36 5.24
N PHE A 95 -5.36 15.81 5.91
CA PHE A 95 -5.22 15.80 7.37
C PHE A 95 -3.76 16.03 7.80
N ALA A 96 -3.10 17.01 7.15
CA ALA A 96 -1.70 17.38 7.35
C ALA A 96 -1.31 17.45 8.84
N THR A 97 -2.04 18.24 9.62
CA THR A 97 -1.76 18.48 11.04
C THR A 97 -1.84 17.20 11.88
N SER A 98 -2.85 16.35 11.65
CA SER A 98 -3.00 15.08 12.38
C SER A 98 -1.90 14.09 12.01
N PHE A 99 -1.56 14.02 10.72
CA PHE A 99 -0.47 13.19 10.23
C PHE A 99 0.88 13.61 10.84
N GLU A 100 1.24 14.89 10.70
CA GLU A 100 2.54 15.43 11.12
C GLU A 100 2.72 15.35 12.63
N LYS A 101 1.71 15.77 13.40
CA LYS A 101 1.74 15.69 14.87
C LYS A 101 2.02 14.26 15.35
N CYS A 102 1.33 13.27 14.81
CA CYS A 102 1.53 11.88 15.20
C CYS A 102 2.84 11.29 14.68
N CYS A 103 3.30 11.69 13.50
CA CYS A 103 4.59 11.29 12.94
C CYS A 103 5.74 11.80 13.81
N VAL A 104 5.82 13.12 14.02
CA VAL A 104 6.87 13.77 14.81
C VAL A 104 6.86 13.26 16.25
N ASN A 105 5.68 13.10 16.86
CA ASN A 105 5.57 12.52 18.20
C ASN A 105 6.17 11.10 18.25
N LYS A 106 5.88 10.28 17.23
CA LYS A 106 6.41 8.91 17.17
C LYS A 106 7.91 8.87 16.90
N GLU A 107 8.41 9.75 16.02
CA GLU A 107 9.83 9.90 15.72
C GLU A 107 10.62 10.28 16.98
N ASN A 108 10.14 11.29 17.72
CA ASN A 108 10.74 11.72 18.97
C ASN A 108 10.75 10.60 20.02
N PHE A 109 9.65 9.87 20.18
CA PHE A 109 9.61 8.69 21.02
C PHE A 109 10.67 7.65 20.64
N LEU A 110 10.79 7.31 19.35
CA LEU A 110 11.78 6.33 18.88
C LEU A 110 13.21 6.83 19.07
N LYS A 111 13.46 8.13 18.91
CA LYS A 111 14.75 8.76 19.21
C LYS A 111 15.09 8.64 20.69
N GLU A 112 14.15 8.97 21.57
CA GLU A 112 14.36 8.91 23.03
C GLU A 112 14.60 7.48 23.51
N ILE A 113 13.86 6.49 22.99
CA ILE A 113 14.12 5.06 23.27
C ILE A 113 15.52 4.64 22.83
N ARG A 114 15.97 5.07 21.64
CA ARG A 114 17.35 4.80 21.17
C ARG A 114 18.39 5.46 22.08
N MET A 115 18.14 6.68 22.55
CA MET A 115 19.03 7.36 23.50
C MET A 115 19.09 6.62 24.85
N CYS A 116 17.97 6.20 25.42
CA CYS A 116 17.95 5.41 26.66
C CYS A 116 18.78 4.13 26.52
N ARG A 117 18.68 3.44 25.38
CA ARG A 117 19.44 2.21 25.11
C ARG A 117 20.95 2.45 24.95
N ARG A 118 21.35 3.59 24.41
CA ARG A 118 22.76 3.96 24.22
C ARG A 118 23.41 4.52 25.48
N ARG A 119 22.68 5.31 26.26
CA ARG A 119 23.20 6.03 27.43
C ARG A 119 23.39 5.13 28.65
N TYR A 120 22.51 4.16 28.86
CA TYR A 120 22.51 3.33 30.06
C TYR A 120 22.86 1.88 29.71
N THR A 121 24.03 1.43 30.17
CA THR A 121 24.45 0.02 30.12
C THR A 121 23.68 -0.80 31.15
N ASP A 122 23.51 -0.25 32.36
CA ASP A 122 22.73 -0.86 33.43
C ASP A 122 21.25 -1.08 33.04
N ARG A 123 20.73 -2.25 33.40
CA ARG A 123 19.37 -2.67 33.02
C ARG A 123 18.29 -1.87 33.76
N VAL A 124 18.50 -1.56 35.03
CA VAL A 124 17.52 -0.86 35.88
C VAL A 124 17.37 0.59 35.44
N PHE A 125 18.48 1.30 35.25
CA PHE A 125 18.47 2.69 34.79
C PHE A 125 17.88 2.81 33.37
N ARG A 126 18.23 1.89 32.48
CA ARG A 126 17.65 1.82 31.13
C ARG A 126 16.14 1.58 31.14
N ALA A 127 15.67 0.66 31.99
CA ALA A 127 14.24 0.40 32.15
C ALA A 127 13.49 1.63 32.69
N LYS A 128 14.07 2.33 33.67
CA LYS A 128 13.53 3.59 34.22
C LYS A 128 13.43 4.68 33.15
N CYS A 129 14.49 4.88 32.35
CA CYS A 129 14.49 5.82 31.23
C CYS A 129 13.39 5.51 30.20
N ILE A 130 13.27 4.24 29.78
CA ILE A 130 12.24 3.79 28.84
C ILE A 130 10.83 3.99 29.41
N LYS A 131 10.63 3.74 30.72
CA LYS A 131 9.35 3.96 31.40
C LYS A 131 8.94 5.44 31.36
N ILE A 132 9.88 6.35 31.65
CA ILE A 132 9.66 7.80 31.58
C ILE A 132 9.31 8.24 30.15
N ALA A 133 10.11 7.80 29.16
CA ALA A 133 9.82 8.10 27.75
C ALA A 133 8.43 7.59 27.34
N LYS A 134 8.06 6.35 27.71
CA LYS A 134 6.71 5.83 27.44
C LYS A 134 5.62 6.69 28.06
N ALA A 135 5.81 7.21 29.28
CA ALA A 135 4.82 8.07 29.93
C ALA A 135 4.70 9.43 29.21
N LYS A 136 5.83 10.05 28.85
CA LYS A 136 5.89 11.34 28.15
C LYS A 136 5.17 11.33 26.80
N TYR A 137 5.25 10.22 26.07
CA TYR A 137 4.71 10.09 24.70
C TYR A 137 3.40 9.29 24.63
N ARG A 138 2.71 9.05 25.76
CA ARG A 138 1.34 8.49 25.73
C ARG A 138 0.41 9.52 25.06
N GLN A 139 -0.10 9.15 23.90
CA GLN A 139 -1.20 9.81 23.20
C GLN A 139 -2.40 8.88 23.23
#